data_AF-M5RQY7-F1
#
_entry.id   AF-M5RQY7-F1
#
_cell.length_a   1.000
_cell.length_b   1.000
_cell.length_c   1.000
_cell.angle_alpha   90.00
_cell.angle_beta   90.00
_cell.angle_gamma   90.00
#
_symmetry.space_group_name_H-M   'P 1'
#
loop_
_entity.id
_entity.type
_entity.pdbx_description
1 polymer ?
#
loop_
_entity_poly.entity_id
_entity_poly.type
_entity_poly.pdbx_seq_one_letter_code
_entity_poly.pdbx_strand_id
1 'polypeptide(L)'
;MNDPHQTKLTTGCIAAVLPAAGSGQRFGSDRNKLFAMLGGKPIWFHAASRLAARPEVGRIMMAISEGDEADFRGPFAELVNELGIELVRGGDQRSDSVRAGLDAIANDKSIEFIAIHDAARPLVCDADLAAVFAKVAETGAAILAAPVTATLKRQLDDGNASLTVDRSELYTALTPQVFRVDVLRCGYDRHRGRPATDDAQLVERTGYRVALVHGSADNIKITHPEDLRIAEAILAR
;
A
#
# COMPACT_ATOMS: atom_id res chain seq x y z
N MET A 1 -17.98 4.53 31.13
CA MET A 1 -18.11 5.73 30.28
C MET A 1 -17.76 5.27 28.88
N ASN A 2 -18.76 4.98 28.05
CA ASN A 2 -18.55 4.58 26.67
C ASN A 2 -18.52 5.85 25.83
N ASP A 3 -17.41 6.08 25.14
CA ASP A 3 -17.28 7.15 24.14
C ASP A 3 -18.14 6.78 22.92
N PRO A 4 -19.15 7.59 22.54
CA PRO A 4 -20.03 7.32 21.41
C PRO A 4 -19.36 7.45 20.02
N HIS A 5 -18.04 7.70 19.93
CA HIS A 5 -17.33 7.87 18.66
C HIS A 5 -16.27 6.81 18.32
N GLN A 6 -16.18 5.69 19.04
CA GLN A 6 -15.43 4.54 18.53
C GLN A 6 -16.23 3.86 17.41
N THR A 7 -16.06 4.34 16.18
CA THR A 7 -16.53 3.66 14.97
C THR A 7 -15.89 2.28 14.95
N LYS A 8 -16.64 1.25 15.33
CA LYS A 8 -16.13 -0.12 15.30
C LYS A 8 -16.14 -0.58 13.84
N LEU A 9 -14.97 -0.95 13.30
CA LEU A 9 -14.90 -1.52 11.96
C LEU A 9 -15.81 -2.74 11.87
N THR A 10 -16.59 -2.81 10.82
CA THR A 10 -17.49 -3.93 10.53
C THR A 10 -16.82 -4.91 9.57
N THR A 11 -17.28 -6.16 9.58
CA THR A 11 -16.77 -7.18 8.65
C THR A 11 -17.00 -6.73 7.21
N GLY A 12 -15.96 -6.81 6.39
CA GLY A 12 -16.01 -6.46 4.97
C GLY A 12 -16.09 -4.98 4.63
N CYS A 13 -15.95 -4.05 5.58
CA CYS A 13 -16.06 -2.61 5.32
C CYS A 13 -14.83 -1.96 4.64
N ILE A 14 -13.75 -2.70 4.47
CA ILE A 14 -12.51 -2.24 3.84
C ILE A 14 -12.35 -2.91 2.47
N ALA A 15 -12.08 -2.11 1.44
CA ALA A 15 -11.55 -2.64 0.18
C ALA A 15 -10.03 -2.43 0.12
N ALA A 16 -9.28 -3.46 -0.23
CA ALA A 16 -7.85 -3.36 -0.46
C ALA A 16 -7.57 -3.07 -1.94
N VAL A 17 -6.65 -2.16 -2.22
CA VAL A 17 -6.08 -1.95 -3.56
C VAL A 17 -4.60 -2.23 -3.53
N LEU A 18 -4.16 -3.11 -4.42
CA LEU A 18 -2.75 -3.42 -4.65
C LEU A 18 -2.32 -2.86 -6.00
N PRO A 19 -1.61 -1.71 -6.05
CA PRO A 19 -1.03 -1.20 -7.28
C PRO A 19 0.08 -2.14 -7.76
N ALA A 20 -0.15 -2.78 -8.91
CA ALA A 20 0.72 -3.80 -9.50
C ALA A 20 1.10 -3.52 -10.96
N ALA A 21 0.59 -2.45 -11.57
CA ALA A 21 0.81 -2.10 -12.98
C ALA A 21 2.18 -1.47 -13.28
N GLY A 22 3.01 -1.25 -12.25
CA GLY A 22 4.35 -0.68 -12.44
C GLY A 22 5.31 -1.67 -13.08
N SER A 23 6.04 -1.23 -14.11
CA SER A 23 6.94 -2.05 -14.94
C SER A 23 8.17 -2.64 -14.24
N GLY A 24 8.42 -2.33 -12.96
CA GLY A 24 9.49 -2.98 -12.19
C GLY A 24 10.93 -2.77 -12.71
N GLN A 25 11.18 -1.81 -13.61
CA GLN A 25 12.45 -1.62 -14.36
C GLN A 25 13.75 -1.65 -13.53
N ARG A 26 13.69 -1.38 -12.22
CA ARG A 26 14.85 -1.41 -11.30
C ARG A 26 15.28 -2.82 -10.87
N PHE A 27 14.48 -3.85 -11.19
CA PHE A 27 14.72 -5.24 -10.79
C PHE A 27 15.53 -6.05 -11.81
N GLY A 28 15.87 -5.45 -12.98
CA GLY A 28 16.81 -6.03 -13.95
C GLY A 28 16.32 -7.28 -14.68
N SER A 29 15.06 -7.70 -14.52
CA SER A 29 14.43 -8.82 -15.23
C SER A 29 13.45 -8.33 -16.29
N ASP A 30 13.32 -9.07 -17.39
CA ASP A 30 12.32 -8.83 -18.45
C ASP A 30 10.87 -9.00 -17.96
N ARG A 31 10.66 -9.62 -16.80
CA ARG A 31 9.36 -9.88 -16.17
C ARG A 31 9.13 -9.01 -14.94
N ASN A 32 7.86 -8.70 -14.66
CA ASN A 32 7.45 -7.93 -13.49
C ASN A 32 7.97 -8.57 -12.19
N LYS A 33 8.69 -7.78 -11.38
CA LYS A 33 9.29 -8.24 -10.12
C LYS A 33 8.29 -8.86 -9.15
N LEU A 34 7.02 -8.50 -9.24
CA LEU A 34 5.96 -9.04 -8.38
C LEU A 34 5.79 -10.56 -8.55
N PHE A 35 6.22 -11.11 -9.69
CA PHE A 35 6.20 -12.54 -9.99
C PHE A 35 7.40 -13.30 -9.42
N ALA A 36 8.40 -12.60 -8.86
CA ALA A 36 9.50 -13.26 -8.18
C ALA A 36 8.96 -14.09 -7.00
N MET A 37 9.57 -15.25 -6.80
CA MET A 37 9.12 -16.21 -5.80
C MET A 37 9.77 -15.90 -4.45
N LEU A 38 8.95 -15.92 -3.41
CA LEU A 38 9.33 -15.78 -2.01
C LEU A 38 8.68 -16.94 -1.26
N GLY A 39 9.46 -17.82 -0.64
CA GLY A 39 8.91 -18.98 0.10
C GLY A 39 7.94 -19.85 -0.74
N GLY A 40 8.19 -20.01 -2.04
CA GLY A 40 7.39 -20.85 -2.94
C GLY A 40 6.09 -20.22 -3.47
N LYS A 41 5.80 -18.94 -3.16
CA LYS A 41 4.68 -18.17 -3.74
C LYS A 41 5.18 -16.82 -4.30
N PRO A 42 4.49 -16.20 -5.27
CA PRO A 42 4.87 -14.87 -5.77
C PRO A 42 4.84 -13.80 -4.66
N ILE A 43 5.67 -12.76 -4.78
CA ILE A 43 5.70 -11.64 -3.79
C ILE A 43 4.30 -11.04 -3.58
N TRP A 44 3.56 -10.79 -4.67
CA TRP A 44 2.23 -10.18 -4.57
C TRP A 44 1.24 -11.03 -3.76
N PHE A 45 1.40 -12.36 -3.78
CA PHE A 45 0.52 -13.29 -3.08
C PHE A 45 0.62 -13.13 -1.57
N HIS A 46 1.84 -12.95 -1.05
CA HIS A 46 2.05 -12.68 0.38
C HIS A 46 1.43 -11.37 0.81
N ALA A 47 1.59 -10.31 0.01
CA ALA A 47 0.97 -9.01 0.30
C ALA A 47 -0.57 -9.09 0.30
N ALA A 48 -1.16 -9.76 -0.70
CA ALA A 48 -2.61 -9.92 -0.82
C ALA A 48 -3.19 -10.84 0.25
N SER A 49 -2.55 -11.97 0.55
CA SER A 49 -3.04 -12.95 1.54
C SER A 49 -3.09 -12.38 2.96
N ARG A 50 -2.14 -11.53 3.35
CA ARG A 50 -2.17 -10.81 4.64
C ARG A 50 -3.41 -9.92 4.78
N LEU A 51 -3.82 -9.28 3.69
CA LEU A 51 -5.04 -8.46 3.66
C LEU A 51 -6.29 -9.35 3.61
N ALA A 52 -6.29 -10.41 2.80
CA ALA A 52 -7.40 -11.37 2.70
C ALA A 52 -7.71 -12.09 4.01
N ALA A 53 -6.71 -12.28 4.87
CA ALA A 53 -6.89 -12.88 6.19
C ALA A 53 -7.62 -11.96 7.19
N ARG A 54 -7.81 -10.67 6.87
CA ARG A 54 -8.49 -9.72 7.74
C ARG A 54 -10.00 -9.74 7.53
N PRO A 55 -10.83 -10.00 8.57
CA PRO A 55 -12.29 -10.00 8.42
C PRO A 55 -12.85 -8.63 8.03
N GLU A 56 -12.12 -7.54 8.30
CA GLU A 56 -12.51 -6.19 7.89
C GLU A 56 -12.38 -5.99 6.36
N VAL A 57 -11.55 -6.77 5.67
CA VAL A 57 -11.31 -6.65 4.23
C VAL A 57 -12.34 -7.49 3.47
N GLY A 58 -13.26 -6.81 2.78
CA GLY A 58 -14.34 -7.46 2.03
C GLY A 58 -14.03 -7.68 0.55
N ARG A 59 -13.15 -6.85 -0.01
CA ARG A 59 -12.78 -6.88 -1.44
C ARG A 59 -11.31 -6.59 -1.62
N ILE A 60 -10.68 -7.23 -2.59
CA ILE A 60 -9.27 -7.03 -2.93
C ILE A 60 -9.17 -6.78 -4.42
N MET A 61 -8.78 -5.58 -4.79
CA MET A 61 -8.50 -5.20 -6.18
C MET A 61 -7.00 -5.20 -6.43
N MET A 62 -6.58 -5.87 -7.49
CA MET A 62 -5.20 -5.80 -7.98
C MET A 62 -5.18 -5.05 -9.30
N ALA A 63 -4.54 -3.88 -9.29
CA ALA A 63 -4.44 -3.02 -10.46
C ALA A 63 -3.22 -3.41 -11.29
N ILE A 64 -3.43 -4.13 -12.40
CA ILE A 64 -2.38 -4.76 -13.20
C ILE A 64 -2.16 -4.02 -14.52
N SER A 65 -0.98 -4.21 -15.12
CA SER A 65 -0.71 -3.71 -16.46
C SER A 65 -1.33 -4.65 -17.51
N GLU A 66 -1.55 -4.14 -18.73
CA GLU A 66 -1.99 -4.98 -19.86
C GLU A 66 -0.99 -6.10 -20.18
N GLY A 67 0.31 -5.82 -20.04
CA GLY A 67 1.36 -6.82 -20.28
C GLY A 67 1.35 -7.97 -19.28
N ASP A 68 0.85 -7.74 -18.07
CA ASP A 68 0.79 -8.74 -17.00
C ASP A 68 -0.52 -9.55 -16.99
N GLU A 69 -1.53 -9.16 -17.78
CA GLU A 69 -2.87 -9.76 -17.74
C GLU A 69 -2.85 -11.26 -18.07
N ALA A 70 -2.01 -11.67 -19.04
CA ALA A 70 -1.85 -13.08 -19.40
C ALA A 70 -1.24 -13.92 -18.27
N ASP A 71 -0.31 -13.37 -17.49
CA ASP A 71 0.30 -14.07 -16.36
C ASP A 71 -0.72 -14.23 -15.21
N PHE A 72 -1.49 -13.18 -14.89
CA PHE A 72 -2.53 -13.22 -13.86
C PHE A 72 -3.72 -14.12 -14.20
N ARG A 73 -4.12 -14.18 -15.48
CA ARG A 73 -5.23 -15.03 -15.95
C ARG A 73 -4.83 -16.44 -16.37
N GLY A 74 -3.54 -16.73 -16.45
CA GLY A 74 -3.01 -18.04 -16.80
C GLY A 74 -2.29 -18.69 -15.62
N PRO A 75 -0.95 -18.65 -15.56
CA PRO A 75 -0.14 -19.30 -14.52
C PRO A 75 -0.55 -18.98 -13.08
N PHE A 76 -1.05 -17.78 -12.82
CA PHE A 76 -1.42 -17.33 -11.47
C PHE A 76 -2.93 -17.36 -11.20
N ALA A 77 -3.76 -17.84 -12.14
CA ALA A 77 -5.22 -17.79 -12.01
C ALA A 77 -5.75 -18.49 -10.76
N GLU A 78 -5.16 -19.65 -10.40
CA GLU A 78 -5.55 -20.38 -9.19
C GLU A 78 -5.30 -19.56 -7.92
N LEU A 79 -4.16 -18.88 -7.84
CA LEU A 79 -3.81 -18.03 -6.69
C LEU A 79 -4.68 -16.76 -6.60
N VAL A 80 -5.03 -16.18 -7.76
CA VAL A 80 -5.96 -15.04 -7.85
C VAL A 80 -7.33 -15.46 -7.33
N ASN A 81 -7.83 -16.62 -7.77
CA ASN A 81 -9.12 -17.17 -7.34
C ASN A 81 -9.12 -17.58 -5.86
N GLU A 82 -8.02 -18.18 -5.38
CA GLU A 82 -7.82 -18.57 -3.97
C GLU A 82 -8.06 -17.40 -3.03
N LEU A 83 -7.56 -16.21 -3.38
CA LEU A 83 -7.67 -14.99 -2.58
C LEU A 83 -8.87 -14.11 -2.95
N GLY A 84 -9.71 -14.52 -3.92
CA GLY A 84 -10.85 -13.73 -4.40
C GLY A 84 -10.45 -12.37 -4.97
N ILE A 85 -9.28 -12.28 -5.62
CA ILE A 85 -8.76 -11.02 -6.14
C ILE A 85 -9.51 -10.58 -7.39
N GLU A 86 -10.01 -9.37 -7.37
CA GLU A 86 -10.58 -8.68 -8.53
C GLU A 86 -9.46 -7.97 -9.32
N LEU A 87 -9.19 -8.45 -10.53
CA LEU A 87 -8.23 -7.81 -11.41
C LEU A 87 -8.85 -6.56 -12.05
N VAL A 88 -8.21 -5.41 -11.87
CA VAL A 88 -8.58 -4.16 -12.53
C VAL A 88 -7.43 -3.66 -13.40
N ARG A 89 -7.75 -2.97 -14.50
CA ARG A 89 -6.72 -2.39 -15.37
C ARG A 89 -6.14 -1.15 -14.67
N GLY A 90 -4.86 -1.21 -14.34
CA GLY A 90 -4.11 -0.05 -13.84
C GLY A 90 -3.76 0.92 -14.97
N GLY A 91 -3.14 2.05 -14.60
CA GLY A 91 -2.65 3.06 -15.55
C GLY A 91 -1.14 3.30 -15.43
N ASP A 92 -0.66 4.30 -16.18
CA ASP A 92 0.77 4.61 -16.32
C ASP A 92 1.42 5.04 -15.00
N GLN A 93 0.64 5.69 -14.12
CA GLN A 93 1.10 6.10 -12.81
C GLN A 93 0.46 5.26 -11.70
N ARG A 94 1.15 5.20 -10.54
CA ARG A 94 0.60 4.56 -9.34
C ARG A 94 -0.76 5.15 -8.96
N SER A 95 -0.95 6.46 -9.12
CA SER A 95 -2.22 7.13 -8.87
C SER A 95 -3.35 6.64 -9.77
N ASP A 96 -3.07 6.34 -11.04
CA ASP A 96 -4.10 5.85 -11.97
C ASP A 96 -4.56 4.45 -11.58
N SER A 97 -3.61 3.62 -11.13
CA SER A 97 -3.88 2.28 -10.61
C SER A 97 -4.75 2.31 -9.34
N VAL A 98 -4.48 3.25 -8.43
CA VAL A 98 -5.32 3.43 -7.23
C VAL A 98 -6.70 3.98 -7.60
N ARG A 99 -6.79 4.90 -8.55
CA ARG A 99 -8.07 5.44 -9.05
C ARG A 99 -8.95 4.33 -9.63
N ALA A 100 -8.39 3.41 -10.42
CA ALA A 100 -9.13 2.27 -10.94
C ALA A 100 -9.75 1.42 -9.82
N GLY A 101 -9.03 1.21 -8.72
CA GLY A 101 -9.57 0.55 -7.53
C GLY A 101 -10.69 1.34 -6.84
N LEU A 102 -10.55 2.67 -6.73
CA LEU A 102 -11.61 3.55 -6.20
C LEU A 102 -12.89 3.54 -7.03
N ASP A 103 -12.76 3.44 -8.35
CA ASP A 103 -13.87 3.40 -9.29
C ASP A 103 -14.59 2.04 -9.23
N ALA A 104 -13.85 0.94 -9.04
CA ALA A 104 -14.41 -0.41 -8.87
C ALA A 104 -15.32 -0.56 -7.63
N ILE A 105 -15.17 0.32 -6.64
CA ILE A 105 -16.01 0.38 -5.44
C ILE A 105 -16.95 1.60 -5.41
N ALA A 106 -17.13 2.32 -6.52
CA ALA A 106 -17.96 3.53 -6.60
C ALA A 106 -19.37 3.37 -6.03
N ASN A 107 -19.99 2.24 -6.34
CA ASN A 107 -21.39 1.95 -6.02
C ASN A 107 -21.57 1.03 -4.81
N ASP A 108 -20.48 0.55 -4.22
CA ASP A 108 -20.53 -0.36 -3.08
C ASP A 108 -20.60 0.43 -1.77
N LYS A 109 -21.79 0.49 -1.17
CA LYS A 109 -22.02 1.23 0.08
C LYS A 109 -21.59 0.46 1.32
N SER A 110 -21.24 -0.81 1.19
CA SER A 110 -20.69 -1.59 2.30
C SER A 110 -19.23 -1.24 2.58
N ILE A 111 -18.53 -0.67 1.59
CA ILE A 111 -17.15 -0.25 1.70
C ILE A 111 -17.07 1.19 2.22
N GLU A 112 -16.58 1.35 3.44
CA GLU A 112 -16.38 2.64 4.10
C GLU A 112 -14.94 3.13 3.96
N PHE A 113 -13.99 2.19 3.92
CA PHE A 113 -12.56 2.48 3.89
C PHE A 113 -11.86 1.78 2.72
N ILE A 114 -10.74 2.35 2.32
CA ILE A 114 -9.86 1.79 1.29
C ILE A 114 -8.45 1.69 1.84
N ALA A 115 -7.86 0.51 1.74
CA ALA A 115 -6.48 0.23 2.13
C ALA A 115 -5.61 0.06 0.89
N ILE A 116 -4.68 0.98 0.66
CA ILE A 116 -3.75 0.91 -0.47
C ILE A 116 -2.46 0.30 0.03
N HIS A 117 -2.10 -0.86 -0.51
CA HIS A 117 -0.93 -1.61 -0.11
C HIS A 117 -0.05 -1.93 -1.31
N ASP A 118 1.25 -1.61 -1.21
CA ASP A 118 2.20 -1.97 -2.25
C ASP A 118 2.29 -3.49 -2.36
N ALA A 119 1.99 -4.05 -3.54
CA ALA A 119 2.12 -5.49 -3.80
C ALA A 119 3.55 -6.02 -3.58
N ALA A 120 4.55 -5.14 -3.58
CA ALA A 120 5.95 -5.45 -3.31
C ALA A 120 6.33 -5.43 -1.81
N ARG A 121 5.36 -5.29 -0.89
CA ARG A 121 5.56 -5.37 0.57
C ARG A 121 4.90 -6.63 1.14
N PRO A 122 5.56 -7.80 1.02
CA PRO A 122 4.94 -9.08 1.38
C PRO A 122 4.85 -9.35 2.89
N LEU A 123 5.49 -8.52 3.72
CA LEU A 123 5.78 -8.83 5.13
C LEU A 123 5.06 -7.91 6.13
N VAL A 124 3.98 -7.25 5.73
CA VAL A 124 3.12 -6.55 6.69
C VAL A 124 2.55 -7.57 7.69
N CYS A 125 2.64 -7.28 8.99
CA CYS A 125 2.18 -8.19 10.04
C CYS A 125 0.76 -7.84 10.51
N ASP A 126 0.09 -8.81 11.13
CA ASP A 126 -1.31 -8.67 11.56
C ASP A 126 -1.49 -7.58 12.62
N ALA A 127 -0.49 -7.36 13.47
CA ALA A 127 -0.50 -6.31 14.50
C ALA A 127 -0.50 -4.91 13.86
N ASP A 128 0.32 -4.70 12.84
CA ASP A 128 0.39 -3.44 12.10
C ASP A 128 -0.92 -3.18 11.34
N LEU A 129 -1.48 -4.21 10.69
CA LEU A 129 -2.78 -4.12 10.01
C LEU A 129 -3.89 -3.73 10.99
N ALA A 130 -3.98 -4.43 12.13
CA ALA A 130 -4.96 -4.13 13.16
C ALA A 130 -4.81 -2.69 13.70
N ALA A 131 -3.57 -2.24 13.91
CA ALA A 131 -3.30 -0.89 14.42
C ALA A 131 -3.70 0.20 13.43
N VAL A 132 -3.35 0.06 12.14
CA VAL A 132 -3.71 1.08 11.13
C VAL A 132 -5.20 1.09 10.83
N PHE A 133 -5.86 -0.08 10.87
CA PHE A 133 -7.30 -0.20 10.73
C PHE A 133 -8.05 0.42 11.92
N ALA A 134 -7.63 0.13 13.15
CA ALA A 134 -8.18 0.81 14.31
C ALA A 134 -8.00 2.34 14.21
N LYS A 135 -6.83 2.78 13.74
CA LYS A 135 -6.56 4.22 13.66
C LYS A 135 -7.39 4.93 12.61
N VAL A 136 -7.56 4.36 11.41
CA VAL A 136 -8.37 4.99 10.37
C VAL A 136 -9.84 5.11 10.77
N ALA A 137 -10.35 4.18 11.59
CA ALA A 137 -11.71 4.26 12.10
C ALA A 137 -11.94 5.47 13.03
N GLU A 138 -10.90 5.91 13.73
CA GLU A 138 -10.91 7.12 14.56
C GLU A 138 -10.69 8.40 13.73
N THR A 139 -9.75 8.36 12.79
CA THR A 139 -9.22 9.59 12.15
C THR A 139 -9.69 9.83 10.73
N GLY A 140 -10.26 8.82 10.07
CA GLY A 140 -10.61 8.83 8.65
C GLY A 140 -9.43 8.76 7.68
N ALA A 141 -8.18 8.89 8.15
CA ALA A 141 -6.97 8.74 7.35
C ALA A 141 -5.79 8.33 8.25
N ALA A 142 -5.15 7.20 7.95
CA ALA A 142 -4.01 6.69 8.69
C ALA A 142 -3.06 5.91 7.77
N ILE A 143 -1.75 6.01 8.02
CA ILE A 143 -0.72 5.24 7.30
C ILE A 143 0.20 4.53 8.28
N LEU A 144 0.74 3.39 7.86
CA LEU A 144 1.91 2.83 8.52
C LEU A 144 3.14 3.71 8.22
N ALA A 145 3.96 3.93 9.24
CA ALA A 145 5.21 4.66 9.12
C ALA A 145 6.24 4.15 10.14
N ALA A 146 7.52 4.18 9.80
CA ALA A 146 8.61 3.83 10.71
C ALA A 146 9.52 5.04 10.94
N PRO A 147 10.08 5.24 12.14
CA PRO A 147 11.00 6.35 12.39
C PRO A 147 12.24 6.23 11.52
N VAL A 148 12.72 7.35 10.98
CA VAL A 148 13.98 7.36 10.22
C VAL A 148 15.13 7.07 11.18
N THR A 149 15.88 5.99 10.93
CA THR A 149 17.02 5.56 11.78
C THR A 149 18.37 6.06 11.28
N ALA A 150 18.54 6.16 9.97
CA ALA A 150 19.77 6.65 9.35
C ALA A 150 19.88 8.18 9.46
N THR A 151 21.08 8.71 9.65
CA THR A 151 21.33 10.16 9.58
C THR A 151 21.01 10.67 8.17
N LEU A 152 20.13 11.66 8.08
CA LEU A 152 19.74 12.27 6.81
C LEU A 152 20.67 13.43 6.46
N LYS A 153 21.05 13.51 5.19
CA LYS A 153 21.82 14.60 4.59
C LYS A 153 21.00 15.26 3.49
N ARG A 154 20.90 16.59 3.51
CA ARG A 154 20.39 17.40 2.41
C ARG A 154 21.57 17.97 1.65
N GLN A 155 21.72 17.62 0.37
CA GLN A 155 22.71 18.23 -0.50
C GLN A 155 22.31 19.70 -0.78
N LEU A 156 23.31 20.58 -0.81
CA LEU A 156 23.12 21.99 -1.19
C LEU A 156 23.35 22.19 -2.69
N ASP A 157 22.89 23.31 -3.22
CA ASP A 157 22.78 23.59 -4.67
C ASP A 157 24.10 23.47 -5.45
N ASP A 158 25.26 23.54 -4.78
CA ASP A 158 26.59 23.43 -5.39
C ASP A 158 27.11 21.98 -5.48
N GLY A 159 26.36 21.01 -4.97
CA GLY A 159 26.72 19.59 -4.97
C GLY A 159 27.88 19.19 -4.06
N ASN A 160 28.61 20.17 -3.49
CA ASN A 160 29.85 19.97 -2.73
C ASN A 160 29.66 20.09 -1.21
N ALA A 161 28.53 20.63 -0.77
CA ALA A 161 28.18 20.73 0.64
C ALA A 161 26.88 19.98 0.98
N SER A 162 26.75 19.57 2.24
CA SER A 162 25.51 18.98 2.77
C SER A 162 25.22 19.42 4.19
N LEU A 163 23.93 19.46 4.53
CA LEU A 163 23.45 19.72 5.89
C LEU A 163 22.87 18.43 6.48
N THR A 164 23.14 18.20 7.77
CA THR A 164 22.42 17.17 8.53
C THR A 164 20.99 17.65 8.76
N VAL A 165 20.01 16.82 8.42
CA VAL A 165 18.60 17.07 8.73
C VAL A 165 18.28 16.40 10.06
N ASP A 166 17.65 17.13 10.99
CA ASP A 166 17.13 16.52 12.21
C ASP A 166 16.04 15.52 11.85
N ARG A 167 16.22 14.28 12.31
CA ARG A 167 15.34 13.14 12.00
C ARG A 167 14.41 12.77 13.16
N SER A 168 14.44 13.52 14.26
CA SER A 168 13.66 13.26 15.48
C SER A 168 12.15 13.14 15.21
N GLU A 169 11.63 13.90 14.26
CA GLU A 169 10.21 13.91 13.84
C GLU A 169 9.99 13.37 12.42
N LEU A 170 10.99 12.69 11.85
CA LEU A 170 10.92 12.18 10.47
C LEU A 170 10.65 10.69 10.44
N TYR A 171 9.73 10.31 9.56
CA TYR A 171 9.27 8.95 9.37
C TYR A 171 9.36 8.53 7.90
N THR A 172 9.65 7.26 7.66
CA THR A 172 9.48 6.62 6.37
C THR A 172 8.03 6.16 6.23
N ALA A 173 7.34 6.65 5.21
CA ALA A 173 6.00 6.17 4.88
C ALA A 173 6.06 4.72 4.40
N LEU A 174 5.18 3.89 4.96
CA LEU A 174 4.97 2.49 4.59
C LEU A 174 3.56 2.33 4.02
N THR A 175 3.19 1.09 3.72
CA THR A 175 1.82 0.72 3.39
C THR A 175 1.41 -0.50 4.22
N PRO A 176 0.11 -0.69 4.55
CA PRO A 176 -1.04 0.02 3.98
C PRO A 176 -1.16 1.49 4.37
N GLN A 177 -1.64 2.28 3.40
CA GLN A 177 -2.22 3.60 3.64
C GLN A 177 -3.73 3.44 3.59
N VAL A 178 -4.43 3.81 4.65
CA VAL A 178 -5.86 3.53 4.81
C VAL A 178 -6.63 4.83 4.99
N PHE A 179 -7.70 4.97 4.23
CA PHE A 179 -8.48 6.20 4.18
C PHE A 179 -9.97 5.87 4.14
N ARG A 180 -10.80 6.75 4.68
CA ARG A 180 -12.22 6.77 4.35
C ARG A 180 -12.37 7.08 2.86
N VAL A 181 -13.29 6.39 2.18
CA VAL A 181 -13.39 6.43 0.71
C VAL A 181 -13.62 7.86 0.19
N ASP A 182 -14.49 8.64 0.84
CA ASP A 182 -14.78 10.03 0.48
C ASP A 182 -13.56 10.96 0.68
N VAL A 183 -12.78 10.76 1.75
CA VAL A 183 -11.55 11.52 2.04
C VAL A 183 -10.53 11.29 0.92
N LEU A 184 -10.33 10.03 0.53
CA LEU A 184 -9.40 9.71 -0.54
C LEU A 184 -9.89 10.25 -1.89
N ARG A 185 -11.18 10.06 -2.23
CA ARG A 185 -11.77 10.60 -3.46
C ARG A 185 -11.56 12.11 -3.57
N CYS A 186 -11.79 12.84 -2.48
CA CYS A 186 -11.55 14.27 -2.43
C CYS A 186 -10.09 14.65 -2.76
N GLY A 187 -9.12 13.88 -2.24
CA GLY A 187 -7.70 14.04 -2.58
C GLY A 187 -7.42 13.81 -4.06
N TYR A 188 -7.98 12.75 -4.63
CA TYR A 188 -7.84 12.40 -6.04
C TYR A 188 -8.51 13.40 -6.99
N ASP A 189 -9.64 13.99 -6.62
CA ASP A 189 -10.33 15.03 -7.41
C ASP A 189 -9.55 16.35 -7.40
N ARG A 190 -8.83 16.63 -6.32
CA ARG A 190 -7.97 17.82 -6.17
C ARG A 190 -6.54 17.62 -6.64
N HIS A 191 -6.16 16.41 -7.06
CA HIS A 191 -4.81 16.07 -7.53
C HIS A 191 -4.35 17.00 -8.67
N ARG A 192 -5.24 17.33 -9.62
CA ARG A 192 -4.95 18.19 -10.79
C ARG A 192 -3.65 17.82 -11.53
N GLY A 193 -3.29 16.53 -11.55
CA GLY A 193 -2.07 16.02 -12.18
C GLY A 193 -0.74 16.42 -11.53
N ARG A 194 -0.77 17.03 -10.32
CA ARG A 194 0.44 17.41 -9.59
C ARG A 194 1.11 16.16 -8.98
N PRO A 195 2.35 15.80 -9.36
CA PRO A 195 3.00 14.58 -8.89
C PRO A 195 2.86 14.39 -7.38
N ALA A 196 2.49 13.19 -6.95
CA ALA A 196 2.43 12.81 -5.55
C ALA A 196 3.27 11.57 -5.29
N THR A 197 4.00 11.57 -4.18
CA THR A 197 4.88 10.45 -3.80
C THR A 197 4.09 9.26 -3.27
N ASP A 198 2.95 9.53 -2.65
CA ASP A 198 2.01 8.55 -2.10
C ASP A 198 0.58 9.14 -2.03
N ASP A 199 -0.37 8.34 -1.54
CA ASP A 199 -1.78 8.73 -1.47
C ASP A 199 -2.06 9.67 -0.29
N ALA A 200 -1.31 9.52 0.80
CA ALA A 200 -1.36 10.42 1.96
C ALA A 200 -1.13 11.87 1.53
N GLN A 201 -0.13 12.12 0.68
CA GLN A 201 0.14 13.47 0.19
C GLN A 201 -1.03 14.08 -0.60
N LEU A 202 -1.82 13.28 -1.32
CA LEU A 202 -3.02 13.76 -2.00
C LEU A 202 -4.09 14.19 -0.98
N VAL A 203 -4.26 13.42 0.09
CA VAL A 203 -5.19 13.72 1.18
C VAL A 203 -4.74 14.95 1.99
N GLU A 204 -3.46 15.06 2.33
CA GLU A 204 -2.86 16.19 3.04
C GLU A 204 -3.09 17.52 2.31
N ARG A 205 -2.97 17.53 0.98
CA ARG A 205 -3.22 18.71 0.14
C ARG A 205 -4.65 19.25 0.24
N THR A 206 -5.60 18.45 0.74
CA THR A 206 -6.97 18.88 0.98
C THR A 206 -7.15 19.60 2.33
N GLY A 207 -6.11 19.64 3.16
CA GLY A 207 -6.15 20.11 4.55
C GLY A 207 -6.56 19.03 5.56
N TYR A 208 -6.85 17.81 5.09
CA TYR A 208 -7.16 16.68 5.94
C TYR A 208 -5.89 16.15 6.62
N ARG A 209 -5.99 15.78 7.90
CA ARG A 209 -4.84 15.26 8.66
C ARG A 209 -4.72 13.76 8.47
N VAL A 210 -3.50 13.29 8.16
CA VAL A 210 -3.18 11.86 8.04
C VAL A 210 -2.47 11.41 9.31
N ALA A 211 -3.00 10.41 10.00
CA ALA A 211 -2.39 9.87 11.20
C ALA A 211 -1.22 8.93 10.87
N LEU A 212 -0.12 9.03 11.61
CA LEU A 212 0.98 8.07 11.53
C LEU A 212 0.75 6.96 12.56
N VAL A 213 0.85 5.72 12.10
CA VAL A 213 0.82 4.52 12.93
C VAL A 213 2.17 3.84 12.82
N HIS A 214 2.78 3.52 13.95
CA HIS A 214 4.08 2.87 13.97
C HIS A 214 3.99 1.48 13.30
N GLY A 215 4.71 1.29 12.20
CA GLY A 215 4.83 0.02 11.50
C GLY A 215 6.17 -0.64 11.75
N SER A 216 6.22 -1.96 11.59
CA SER A 216 7.45 -2.74 11.67
C SER A 216 8.43 -2.36 10.56
N ALA A 217 9.71 -2.28 10.92
CA ALA A 217 10.80 -2.13 9.95
C ALA A 217 10.93 -3.36 9.03
N ASP A 218 10.40 -4.52 9.46
CA ASP A 218 10.37 -5.76 8.67
C ASP A 218 9.39 -5.68 7.49
N ASN A 219 8.48 -4.70 7.46
CA ASN A 219 7.57 -4.43 6.34
C ASN A 219 8.31 -3.73 5.17
N ILE A 220 9.39 -4.35 4.72
CA ILE A 220 10.25 -3.84 3.65
C ILE A 220 9.56 -3.89 2.29
N LYS A 221 9.92 -2.97 1.40
CA LYS A 221 9.51 -2.97 0.01
C LYS A 221 10.59 -3.63 -0.84
N ILE A 222 10.27 -4.77 -1.45
CA ILE A 222 11.17 -5.43 -2.38
C ILE A 222 11.30 -4.55 -3.63
N THR A 223 12.47 -3.97 -3.80
CA THR A 223 12.82 -3.04 -4.88
C THR A 223 13.94 -3.61 -5.73
N HIS A 224 14.88 -4.31 -5.10
CA HIS A 224 16.05 -4.92 -5.72
C HIS A 224 16.11 -6.43 -5.42
N PRO A 225 16.84 -7.22 -6.22
CA PRO A 225 16.96 -8.66 -5.99
C PRO A 225 17.54 -9.04 -4.62
N GLU A 226 18.44 -8.23 -4.05
CA GLU A 226 18.99 -8.46 -2.71
C GLU A 226 17.94 -8.40 -1.60
N ASP A 227 16.85 -7.64 -1.78
CA ASP A 227 15.76 -7.53 -0.81
C ASP A 227 15.03 -8.86 -0.63
N LEU A 228 15.04 -9.75 -1.65
CA LEU A 228 14.42 -11.07 -1.55
C LEU A 228 15.06 -11.92 -0.46
N ARG A 229 16.38 -11.91 -0.34
CA ARG A 229 17.09 -12.72 0.67
C ARG A 229 16.75 -12.24 2.08
N ILE A 230 16.64 -10.93 2.25
CA ILE A 230 16.20 -10.32 3.52
C ILE A 230 14.76 -10.74 3.80
N ALA A 231 13.88 -10.66 2.80
CA ALA A 231 12.49 -11.04 2.94
C ALA A 231 12.31 -12.54 3.27
N GLU A 232 13.10 -13.42 2.66
CA GLU A 232 13.11 -14.86 2.96
C GLU A 232 13.52 -15.13 4.41
N ALA A 233 14.57 -14.46 4.89
CA ALA A 233 15.04 -14.60 6.25
C ALA A 233 13.99 -14.11 7.27
N ILE A 234 13.27 -13.02 6.97
CA ILE A 234 12.17 -12.53 7.81
C ILE A 234 10.99 -13.51 7.77
N LEU A 235 10.62 -14.01 6.59
CA LEU A 235 9.47 -14.90 6.42
C LEU A 235 9.64 -16.24 7.14
N ALA A 236 10.89 -16.71 7.31
CA ALA A 236 11.21 -17.96 7.97
C ALA A 236 11.23 -17.89 9.52
N ARG A 237 11.03 -16.71 10.11
CA ARG A 237 10.97 -16.51 11.59
C ARG A 237 9.62 -16.88 12.16
#